data_AF-A0A6I1JMG5-F1
#
_entry.id   AF-A0A6I1JMG5-F1
#
_cell.length_a   1.000
_cell.length_b   1.000
_cell.length_c   1.000
_cell.angle_alpha   90.00
_cell.angle_beta   90.00
_cell.angle_gamma   90.00
#
_symmetry.space_group_name_H-M   'P 1'
#
loop_
_entity.id
_entity.type
_entity.pdbx_description
1 polymer ?
#
loop_
_entity_poly.entity_id
_entity_poly.type
_entity_poly.pdbx_seq_one_letter_code
_entity_poly.pdbx_strand_id
1 'polypeptide(L)' 'MALTAFCRDCLAETRAGATRCHACGSPRIARNDELAALSIAH' A
#
# COMPACT_ATOMS: atom_id res chain seq x y z
N MET A 1 -6.95 -3.24 12.59
CA MET A 1 -7.24 -2.64 11.26
C MET A 1 -5.95 -2.68 10.46
N ALA A 2 -5.81 -3.66 9.56
CA ALA A 2 -4.62 -3.84 8.76
C ALA A 2 -4.42 -2.65 7.81
N LEU A 3 -3.19 -2.15 7.71
CA LEU A 3 -2.80 -1.21 6.65
C LEU A 3 -2.73 -2.00 5.34
N THR A 4 -3.80 -1.94 4.55
CA THR A 4 -3.92 -2.67 3.28
C THR A 4 -3.43 -1.84 2.09
N ALA A 5 -2.55 -0.85 2.29
CA ALA A 5 -2.05 -0.03 1.19
C ALA A 5 -0.61 0.44 1.36
N PHE A 6 0.11 0.54 0.24
CA PHE A 6 1.47 1.09 0.18
C PHE A 6 1.72 1.79 -1.16
N CYS A 7 2.70 2.68 -1.21
CA CYS A 7 3.10 3.36 -2.43
C CYS A 7 3.90 2.42 -3.34
N ARG A 8 3.52 2.31 -4.61
CA ARG A 8 4.27 1.46 -5.56
C ARG A 8 5.64 2.00 -5.93
N ASP A 9 5.88 3.29 -5.75
CA ASP A 9 7.13 3.93 -6.18
C ASP A 9 8.19 3.96 -5.10
N CYS A 10 7.81 4.33 -3.87
CA CYS A 10 8.75 4.42 -2.75
C CYS A 10 8.53 3.36 -1.67
N LEU A 11 7.54 2.47 -1.84
CA LEU A 11 7.18 1.41 -0.90
C LEU A 11 6.74 1.90 0.50
N ALA A 12 6.54 3.21 0.69
CA ALA A 12 6.04 3.74 1.94
C ALA A 12 4.62 3.24 2.21
N GLU A 13 4.38 2.78 3.44
CA GLU A 13 3.05 2.41 3.92
C GLU A 13 2.07 3.57 3.78
N THR A 14 0.82 3.25 3.50
CA THR A 14 -0.20 4.24 3.21
C THR A 14 -1.55 3.80 3.76
N ARG A 15 -2.39 4.77 4.11
CA ARG A 15 -3.76 4.48 4.56
C ARG A 15 -4.61 4.01 3.37
N ALA A 16 -5.48 3.02 3.58
CA ALA A 16 -6.35 2.47 2.52
C ALA A 16 -7.17 3.54 1.77
N GLY A 17 -7.54 4.65 2.43
CA GLY A 17 -8.27 5.78 1.83
C GLY A 17 -7.41 6.91 1.24
N ALA A 18 -6.08 6.81 1.27
CA ALA A 18 -5.23 7.87 0.76
C ALA A 18 -5.31 7.95 -0.77
N THR A 19 -5.26 9.16 -1.32
CA THR A 19 -5.24 9.42 -2.76
C THR A 19 -3.83 9.64 -3.30
N ARG A 20 -2.89 10.02 -2.43
CA ARG A 20 -1.46 10.21 -2.74
C ARG A 20 -0.57 9.74 -1.59
N CYS A 21 0.64 9.30 -1.92
CA CYS A 21 1.65 8.95 -0.94
C CYS A 21 2.09 10.21 -0.16
N HIS A 22 2.17 10.11 1.17
CA HIS A 22 2.67 11.18 2.02
C HIS A 22 4.19 11.41 1.86
N ALA A 23 4.96 10.36 1.54
CA ALA A 23 6.41 10.44 1.44
C ALA A 23 6.91 10.98 0.09
N CYS A 24 6.30 10.57 -1.03
CA CYS A 24 6.77 10.93 -2.37
C CYS A 24 5.75 11.69 -3.23
N GLY A 25 4.50 11.84 -2.77
CA GLY A 25 3.43 12.53 -3.52
C GLY A 25 2.84 11.75 -4.71
N SER A 26 3.33 10.53 -4.98
CA SER A 26 2.83 9.71 -6.08
C SER A 26 1.35 9.32 -5.90
N PRO A 27 0.53 9.35 -6.96
CA PRO A 27 -0.83 8.82 -6.94
C PRO A 27 -0.89 7.29 -7.05
N ARG A 28 0.24 6.61 -7.29
CA ARG A 28 0.30 5.15 -7.48
C ARG A 28 0.33 4.40 -6.15
N ILE A 29 -0.83 4.27 -5.52
CA ILE A 29 -1.01 3.49 -4.29
C ILE A 29 -1.56 2.11 -4.64
N ALA A 30 -0.85 1.06 -4.24
CA ALA A 30 -1.37 -0.31 -4.25
C ALA A 30 -2.24 -0.51 -3.01
N ARG A 31 -3.44 -1.02 -3.20
CA ARG A 31 -4.41 -1.33 -2.15
C ARG A 31 -4.81 -2.78 -2.33
N ASN A 32 -4.64 -3.61 -1.32
CA ASN A 32 -5.14 -4.97 -1.39
C ASN A 32 -5.51 -5.46 0.00
N ASP A 33 -6.76 -5.87 0.15
CA ASP A 33 -7.29 -6.40 1.40
C ASP A 33 -6.70 -7.78 1.72
N GLU A 34 -6.15 -8.46 0.71
CA GLU A 34 -5.48 -9.75 0.82
C GLU A 34 -3.96 -9.62 0.98
N LEU A 35 -3.37 -8.41 1.03
CA LEU A 35 -1.91 -8.24 1.16
C LEU A 35 -1.34 -8.87 2.45
N ALA A 36 -2.16 -8.95 3.50
CA ALA A 36 -1.81 -9.62 4.76
C ALA A 36 -2.16 -11.12 4.79
N ALA A 37 -2.96 -11.60 3.83
CA ALA A 37 -3.47 -12.96 3.78
C ALA A 37 -2.70 -13.84 2.78
N LEU A 38 -2.13 -13.24 1.74
CA LEU A 38 -1.38 -13.95 0.71
C LEU A 38 0.11 -14.03 1.08
N SER A 39 0.50 -15.11 1.74
CA SER A 39 1.91 -15.52 1.79
C SER A 39 2.31 -16.01 0.39
N ILE A 40 3.08 -15.23 -0.35
CA ILE A 40 3.72 -15.73 -1.57
C ILE A 40 4.77 -16.76 -1.12
N ALA A 41 4.49 -18.04 -1.35
CA ALA A 41 5.46 -19.11 -1.15
C ALA A 41 6.56 -19.02 -2.23
N HIS A 42 7.78 -19.39 -1.81
CA HIS A 42 9.08 -19.23 -2.48
C HIS A 42 9.10 -19.58 -3.98
#